data_AF-A0A929SQ64-F1
#
_entry.id   AF-A0A929SQ64-F1
#
_cell.length_a   1.000
_cell.length_b   1.000
_cell.length_c   1.000
_cell.angle_alpha   90.00
_cell.angle_beta   90.00
_cell.angle_gamma   90.00
#
_symmetry.space_group_name_H-M   'P 1'
#
loop_
_entity.id
_entity.type
_entity.pdbx_description
1 polymer ?
#
loop_
_entity_poly.entity_id
_entity_poly.type
_entity_poly.pdbx_seq_one_letter_code
_entity_poly.pdbx_strand_id
1 'polypeptide(L)' 'DYYEQRDFEGIRRETNNIQRNIKALFPIETTIKEARKIENLYKIIERKGGDFNLSEEEINLAKRLVY' A
#
# COMPACT_ATOMS: atom_id res chain seq x y z
N ASP A 1 18.76 -24.24 -9.44
CA ASP A 1 17.38 -23.83 -9.11
C ASP A 1 16.43 -24.99 -8.85
N TYR A 2 15.43 -24.84 -7.97
CA TYR A 2 14.41 -25.87 -7.72
C TYR A 2 13.69 -26.30 -9.02
N TYR A 3 13.53 -25.38 -9.96
CA TYR A 3 12.97 -25.65 -11.29
C TYR A 3 13.86 -26.56 -12.12
N GLU A 4 15.16 -26.26 -12.22
CA GLU A 4 16.14 -27.07 -12.94
C GLU A 4 16.32 -28.45 -12.31
N GLN A 5 16.21 -28.53 -10.99
CA GLN A 5 16.28 -29.76 -10.21
C GLN A 5 14.97 -30.57 -10.23
N ARG A 6 13.90 -30.04 -10.86
CA ARG A 6 12.54 -30.61 -10.86
C ARG A 6 12.03 -30.93 -9.46
N ASP A 7 12.45 -30.16 -8.46
CA ASP A 7 12.04 -30.33 -7.05
C ASP A 7 10.72 -29.61 -6.80
N PHE A 8 9.62 -30.34 -7.01
CA PHE A 8 8.27 -29.82 -6.81
C PHE A 8 7.97 -29.45 -5.36
N GLU A 9 8.47 -30.22 -4.39
CA GLU A 9 8.23 -29.94 -2.97
C GLU A 9 8.99 -28.68 -2.53
N GLY A 10 10.19 -28.46 -3.04
CA GLY A 10 10.93 -27.21 -2.88
C GLY A 10 10.15 -26.00 -3.40
N ILE A 11 9.64 -26.07 -4.63
CA ILE A 11 8.81 -25.00 -5.24
C ILE A 11 7.56 -24.74 -4.42
N ARG A 12 6.87 -25.81 -3.99
CA ARG A 12 5.65 -25.71 -3.18
C ARG A 12 5.92 -25.06 -1.84
N ARG A 13 7.04 -25.41 -1.18
CA ARG A 13 7.46 -24.80 0.08
C ARG A 13 7.72 -23.30 -0.09
N GLU A 14 8.51 -22.91 -1.08
CA GLU A 14 8.82 -21.49 -1.30
C GLU A 14 7.59 -20.67 -1.69
N THR A 15 6.70 -21.24 -2.51
CA THR A 15 5.42 -20.59 -2.85
C THR A 15 4.57 -20.33 -1.61
N ASN A 16 4.48 -21.31 -0.69
CA ASN A 16 3.76 -21.13 0.58
C ASN A 16 4.41 -20.07 1.47
N ASN A 17 5.75 -20.02 1.51
CA ASN A 17 6.49 -19.00 2.26
C ASN A 17 6.20 -17.60 1.69
N ILE A 18 6.25 -17.43 0.37
CA ILE A 18 5.91 -16.18 -0.32
C ILE A 18 4.49 -15.74 0.03
N GLN A 19 3.51 -16.65 -0.02
CA GLN A 19 2.12 -16.32 0.32
C GLN A 19 1.96 -15.88 1.78
N ARG A 20 2.68 -16.49 2.73
CA ARG A 20 2.67 -16.05 4.14
C ARG A 20 3.27 -14.66 4.28
N ASN A 21 4.38 -14.39 3.60
CA ASN A 21 5.02 -13.09 3.63
C ASN A 21 4.13 -12.00 3.01
N ILE A 22 3.45 -12.28 1.89
CA ILE A 22 2.45 -11.37 1.30
C ILE A 22 1.33 -11.08 2.29
N LYS A 23 0.79 -12.10 2.96
CA LYS A 23 -0.27 -11.91 3.96
C LYS A 23 0.18 -11.06 5.15
N ALA A 24 1.44 -11.18 5.56
CA ALA A 24 2.01 -10.36 6.63
C ALA A 24 2.26 -8.91 6.18
N LEU A 25 2.65 -8.69 4.93
CA LEU A 25 2.92 -7.36 4.36
C LEU A 25 1.65 -6.59 4.00
N PHE A 26 0.58 -7.28 3.59
CA PHE A 26 -0.65 -6.64 3.13
C PHE A 26 -1.25 -5.65 4.16
N PRO A 27 -1.37 -5.99 5.47
CA PRO A 27 -1.81 -5.03 6.49
C PRO A 27 -0.90 -3.79 6.59
N ILE A 28 0.41 -3.97 6.44
CA ILE A 28 1.39 -2.88 6.50
C ILE A 28 1.20 -1.97 5.27
N GLU A 29 1.02 -2.54 4.09
CA GLU A 29 0.72 -1.77 2.87
C GLU A 29 -0.55 -0.94 3.07
N THR A 30 -1.65 -1.54 3.53
CA THR A 30 -2.89 -0.80 3.83
C THR A 30 -2.67 0.33 4.82
N THR A 31 -1.94 0.06 5.91
CA THR A 31 -1.63 1.07 6.94
C THR A 31 -0.83 2.24 6.36
N ILE A 32 0.19 1.96 5.52
CA ILE A 32 0.99 3.00 4.86
C ILE A 32 0.12 3.81 3.88
N LYS A 33 -0.76 3.15 3.13
CA LYS A 33 -1.67 3.82 2.19
C LYS A 33 -2.61 4.79 2.91
N GLU A 34 -3.17 4.37 4.04
CA GLU A 34 -4.03 5.22 4.88
C GLU A 34 -3.27 6.39 5.49
N ALA A 35 -2.08 6.14 6.06
CA ALA A 35 -1.23 7.19 6.63
C ALA A 35 -0.89 8.27 5.58
N ARG A 36 -0.51 7.87 4.36
CA ARG A 36 -0.23 8.81 3.26
C ARG A 36 -1.45 9.60 2.84
N LYS A 37 -2.62 8.96 2.76
CA LYS A 37 -3.88 9.66 2.45
C LYS A 37 -4.16 10.75 3.50
N ILE A 38 -3.97 10.44 4.77
CA ILE A 38 -4.13 11.41 5.88
C ILE A 38 -3.12 12.55 5.73
N GLU A 39 -1.85 12.24 5.46
CA GLU A 39 -0.80 13.25 5.24
C GLU A 39 -1.10 14.17 4.06
N ASN A 40 -1.61 13.63 2.95
CA ASN A 40 -1.98 14.42 1.79
C ASN A 40 -3.17 15.34 2.07
N LEU A 41 -4.20 14.84 2.77
CA LEU A 41 -5.34 15.66 3.20
C LEU A 41 -4.88 16.79 4.12
N TYR A 42 -4.01 16.49 5.10
CA TYR A 42 -3.42 17.49 5.98
C TYR A 42 -2.72 18.60 5.18
N LYS A 43 -1.86 18.24 4.21
CA LYS A 43 -1.12 19.21 3.38
C LYS A 43 -2.07 20.11 2.56
N ILE A 44 -3.18 19.57 2.06
CA ILE A 44 -4.17 20.36 1.32
C ILE A 44 -4.86 21.34 2.27
N ILE A 45 -5.34 20.87 3.42
CA ILE A 45 -6.03 21.69 4.43
C ILE A 45 -5.11 22.81 4.94
N GLU A 46 -3.85 22.48 5.25
CA GLU A 46 -2.82 23.45 5.68
C GLU A 46 -2.62 24.55 4.63
N ARG A 47 -2.51 24.18 3.34
CA ARG A 47 -2.38 25.14 2.24
C ARG A 47 -3.61 26.03 2.06
N LYS A 48 -4.79 25.56 2.46
CA LYS A 48 -6.04 26.33 2.44
C LYS A 48 -6.26 27.13 3.73
N GLY A 49 -5.26 27.22 4.61
CA GLY A 49 -5.38 27.97 5.87
C GLY A 49 -6.27 27.29 6.91
N GLY A 50 -6.38 25.95 6.86
CA GLY A 50 -7.22 25.19 7.78
C GLY A 50 -8.65 24.95 7.29
N ASP A 51 -8.96 25.26 6.03
CA ASP A 51 -10.28 25.02 5.45
C ASP A 51 -10.48 23.54 5.09
N PHE A 52 -11.48 22.91 5.73
CA PHE A 52 -11.88 21.52 5.50
C PHE A 52 -12.83 21.36 4.30
N ASN A 53 -13.30 22.46 3.69
CA ASN A 53 -14.14 22.41 2.51
C ASN A 53 -13.29 22.11 1.26
N LEU A 54 -13.02 20.83 1.04
CA LEU A 54 -12.22 20.36 -0.07
C LEU A 54 -13.10 20.07 -1.29
N SER A 55 -12.64 20.48 -2.47
CA SER A 55 -13.28 20.09 -3.72
C SER A 55 -13.11 18.58 -3.97
N GLU A 56 -13.96 18.02 -4.83
CA GLU A 56 -13.85 16.62 -5.22
C GLU A 56 -12.49 16.30 -5.87
N GLU A 57 -11.93 17.26 -6.62
CA GLU A 57 -10.60 17.16 -7.23
C GLU A 57 -9.50 17.08 -6.16
N GLU A 58 -9.58 17.89 -5.10
CA GLU A 58 -8.63 17.91 -3.98
C GLU A 58 -8.68 16.59 -3.19
N ILE A 59 -9.88 16.07 -2.95
CA ILE A 59 -10.07 14.76 -2.30
C ILE A 59 -9.51 13.63 -3.17
N ASN A 60 -9.70 13.70 -4.48
CA ASN A 60 -9.17 12.71 -5.42
C ASN A 60 -7.64 12.79 -5.55
N LEU A 61 -7.07 13.99 -5.51
CA LEU A 61 -5.63 14.21 -5.47
C LEU A 61 -5.01 13.55 -4.22
N ALA A 62 -5.62 13.75 -3.05
CA ALA A 62 -5.13 13.16 -1.80
C ALA A 62 -5.09 11.61 -1.82
N LYS A 63 -6.00 10.98 -2.58
CA LYS A 63 -6.07 9.52 -2.76
C LYS A 63 -5.06 8.99 -3.79
N ARG A 64 -4.66 9.79 -4.79
CA ARG A 64 -3.78 9.36 -5.89
C ARG A 64 -2.29 9.41 -5.58
N LEU A 65 -1.86 10.21 -4.61
CA LEU A 65 -0.46 10.35 -4.19
C LEU A 65 0.06 9.18 -3.33
N VAL A 66 -0.63 8.04 -3.38
CA VAL A 66 -0.28 6.81 -2.67
C VAL A 66 0.52 5.92 -3.64
N TYR A 67 1.85 6.08 -3.66
CA TYR A 67 2.77 5.28 -4.48
C TYR A 67 3.00 3.86 -3.96
#